data_AF-A0A3M7L6X0-F1
#
_entry.id   AF-A0A3M7L6X0-F1
#
_cell.length_a   1.000
_cell.length_b   1.000
_cell.length_c   1.000
_cell.angle_alpha   90.00
_cell.angle_beta   90.00
_cell.angle_gamma   90.00
#
_symmetry.space_group_name_H-M   'P 1'
#
loop_
_entity.id
_entity.type
_entity.pdbx_description
1 polymer ?
#
loop_
_entity_poly.entity_id
_entity_poly.type
_entity_poly.pdbx_seq_one_letter_code
_entity_poly.pdbx_strand_id
1 'polypeptide(L)'
;MKNRFFFIVSLLLFSLDLKGQELINFSQDTLWGYKDKMNNIIIKPQYQYAGKFIENYAVVSKNDSVGIIDKKNNVIIPFKYNYLQYLGDDKFMFGYRTKYLGEYNMGIIDKNSPIIIPAQFYYIEKRNTFYKVTKNIETILETGESGDLRSIKSLHGI
;
A
#
# COMPACT_ATOMS: atom_id res chain seq x y z
N MET A 1 -48.59 -22.39 -6.28
CA MET A 1 -48.11 -21.25 -5.47
C MET A 1 -47.10 -21.69 -4.40
N LYS A 2 -45.96 -22.33 -4.76
CA LYS A 2 -44.97 -22.80 -3.76
C LYS A 2 -43.52 -22.38 -4.01
N ASN A 3 -43.21 -21.69 -5.11
CA ASN A 3 -41.80 -21.41 -5.48
C ASN A 3 -41.38 -19.94 -5.39
N ARG A 4 -42.28 -19.02 -4.98
CA ARG A 4 -41.92 -17.61 -4.76
C ARG A 4 -41.25 -17.35 -3.41
N PHE A 5 -41.44 -18.25 -2.43
CA PHE A 5 -40.86 -18.13 -1.09
C PHE A 5 -39.36 -18.45 -1.07
N PHE A 6 -38.91 -19.42 -1.88
CA PHE A 6 -37.51 -19.85 -1.94
C PHE A 6 -36.58 -18.77 -2.52
N PHE A 7 -37.08 -17.96 -3.46
CA PHE A 7 -36.31 -16.86 -4.08
C PHE A 7 -36.04 -15.71 -3.12
N ILE A 8 -36.96 -15.43 -2.18
CA ILE A 8 -36.82 -14.33 -1.21
C ILE A 8 -35.83 -14.69 -0.10
N VAL A 9 -35.80 -15.95 0.34
CA VAL A 9 -34.81 -16.43 1.34
C VAL A 9 -33.39 -16.41 0.76
N SER A 10 -33.22 -16.74 -0.54
CA SER A 10 -31.93 -16.62 -1.23
C SER A 10 -31.44 -15.17 -1.37
N LEU A 11 -32.36 -14.20 -1.52
CA LEU A 11 -32.02 -12.78 -1.64
C LEU A 11 -31.64 -12.16 -0.28
N LEU A 12 -32.28 -12.62 0.81
CA LEU A 12 -31.94 -12.24 2.18
C LEU A 12 -30.60 -12.80 2.64
N LEU A 13 -30.23 -14.02 2.22
CA LEU A 13 -28.91 -14.60 2.50
C LEU A 13 -27.76 -13.91 1.73
N PHE A 14 -28.05 -13.23 0.62
CA PHE A 14 -27.07 -12.40 -0.10
C PHE A 14 -26.90 -10.99 0.49
N SER A 15 -27.83 -10.56 1.37
CA SER A 15 -27.84 -9.22 1.96
C SER A 15 -27.02 -9.10 3.25
N LEU A 16 -26.45 -10.19 3.75
CA LEU A 16 -25.66 -10.23 4.98
C LEU A 16 -24.20 -10.61 4.67
N ASP A 17 -23.43 -9.62 4.24
CA ASP A 17 -22.15 -9.29 4.88
C ASP A 17 -21.53 -8.05 4.21
N LEU A 18 -22.10 -6.88 4.51
CA LEU A 18 -21.53 -5.57 4.19
C LEU A 18 -20.38 -5.18 5.15
N LYS A 19 -19.78 -6.15 5.84
CA LYS A 19 -18.52 -5.96 6.57
C LYS A 19 -17.43 -6.68 5.78
N GLY A 20 -16.61 -5.91 5.07
CA GLY A 20 -15.47 -6.47 4.36
C GLY A 20 -14.65 -7.37 5.29
N GLN A 21 -14.40 -8.61 4.86
CA GLN A 21 -13.72 -9.62 5.67
C GLN A 21 -12.46 -9.02 6.31
N GLU A 22 -12.40 -9.04 7.64
CA GLU A 22 -11.25 -8.56 8.38
C GLU A 22 -10.23 -9.69 8.45
N LEU A 23 -9.03 -9.44 7.94
CA LEU A 23 -7.93 -10.38 7.93
C LEU A 23 -6.88 -9.93 8.93
N ILE A 24 -6.49 -10.86 9.78
CA ILE A 24 -5.48 -10.69 10.81
C ILE A 24 -4.23 -11.43 10.35
N ASN A 25 -3.11 -10.72 10.28
CA ASN A 25 -1.82 -11.33 9.97
C ASN A 25 -1.40 -12.26 11.11
N PHE A 26 -0.85 -13.42 10.76
CA PHE A 26 -0.30 -14.38 11.73
C PHE A 26 0.99 -14.95 11.17
N SER A 27 1.85 -15.45 12.07
CA SER A 27 3.09 -16.14 11.69
C SER A 27 3.03 -17.62 12.05
N GLN A 28 3.66 -18.43 11.20
CA GLN A 28 3.87 -19.86 11.39
C GLN A 28 5.17 -20.23 10.66
N ASP A 29 6.05 -21.01 11.32
CA ASP A 29 7.32 -21.48 10.74
C ASP A 29 8.17 -20.35 10.13
N THR A 30 8.24 -19.20 10.81
CA THR A 30 8.93 -17.95 10.40
C THR A 30 8.28 -17.16 9.26
N LEU A 31 7.29 -17.72 8.58
CA LEU A 31 6.56 -17.06 7.51
C LEU A 31 5.24 -16.48 8.02
N TRP A 32 4.76 -15.46 7.32
CA TRP A 32 3.52 -14.78 7.61
C TRP A 32 2.44 -15.11 6.58
N GLY A 33 1.21 -15.24 7.08
CA GLY A 33 -0.02 -15.40 6.33
C GLY A 33 -1.14 -14.57 6.95
N TYR A 34 -2.37 -14.84 6.53
CA TYR A 34 -3.56 -14.14 7.02
C TYR A 34 -4.69 -15.11 7.31
N LYS A 35 -5.39 -14.85 8.42
CA LYS A 35 -6.55 -15.60 8.86
C LYS A 35 -7.71 -14.66 9.14
N ASP A 36 -8.94 -15.18 9.08
CA ASP A 36 -10.11 -14.43 9.52
C ASP A 36 -10.28 -14.47 11.06
N LYS A 37 -11.34 -13.82 11.56
CA LYS A 37 -11.68 -13.79 13.00
C LYS A 37 -12.06 -15.15 13.58
N MET A 38 -12.44 -16.10 12.73
CA MET A 38 -12.77 -17.48 13.13
C MET A 38 -11.53 -18.39 13.11
N ASN A 39 -10.34 -17.83 12.86
CA ASN A 39 -9.08 -18.54 12.67
C ASN A 39 -9.00 -19.41 11.40
N ASN A 40 -9.89 -19.22 10.43
CA ASN A 40 -9.72 -19.86 9.13
C ASN A 40 -8.55 -19.22 8.39
N ILE A 41 -7.63 -20.04 7.87
CA ILE A 41 -6.49 -19.55 7.09
C ILE A 41 -7.00 -19.15 5.70
N ILE A 42 -6.93 -17.85 5.40
CA ILE A 42 -7.35 -17.29 4.11
C ILE A 42 -6.16 -17.17 3.16
N ILE A 43 -5.01 -16.75 3.69
CA ILE A 43 -3.73 -16.68 2.97
C ILE A 43 -2.73 -17.51 3.76
N LYS A 44 -2.24 -18.59 3.16
CA LYS A 44 -1.24 -19.45 3.81
C LYS A 44 0.07 -18.69 4.09
N PRO A 45 0.81 -19.05 5.15
CA PRO A 45 2.13 -18.51 5.42
C PRO A 45 3.05 -18.64 4.19
N GLN A 46 3.47 -17.52 3.62
CA GLN A 46 4.30 -17.47 2.42
C GLN A 46 5.16 -16.20 2.31
N TYR A 47 4.98 -15.26 3.24
CA TYR A 47 5.69 -13.97 3.24
C TYR A 47 6.73 -13.93 4.35
N GLN A 48 7.88 -13.31 4.07
CA GLN A 48 8.91 -13.08 5.09
C GLN A 48 8.44 -12.03 6.12
N TYR A 49 7.58 -11.11 5.70
CA TYR A 49 6.89 -10.14 6.53
C TYR A 49 5.50 -9.86 5.96
N ALA A 50 4.52 -9.64 6.83
CA ALA A 50 3.18 -9.25 6.46
C ALA A 50 2.64 -8.17 7.40
N GLY A 51 2.37 -6.99 6.85
CA GLY A 51 1.69 -5.91 7.56
C GLY A 51 0.20 -6.17 7.72
N LYS A 52 -0.47 -5.38 8.57
CA LYS A 52 -1.93 -5.39 8.67
C LYS A 52 -2.55 -4.93 7.36
N PHE A 53 -3.73 -5.44 7.05
CA PHE A 53 -4.55 -4.84 6.02
C PHE A 53 -5.01 -3.44 6.46
N ILE A 54 -4.73 -2.43 5.63
CA ILE A 54 -5.27 -1.09 5.75
C ILE A 54 -6.21 -0.92 4.57
N GLU A 55 -7.48 -0.65 4.86
CA GLU A 55 -8.59 -0.72 3.89
C GLU A 55 -8.66 -2.09 3.21
N ASN A 56 -8.08 -2.23 2.03
CA ASN A 56 -8.07 -3.46 1.23
C ASN A 56 -6.68 -3.97 0.86
N TYR A 57 -5.62 -3.30 1.33
CA TYR A 57 -4.25 -3.57 0.91
C TYR A 57 -3.35 -3.93 2.10
N ALA A 58 -2.38 -4.79 1.86
CA ALA A 58 -1.31 -5.06 2.82
C ALA A 58 0.07 -5.00 2.14
N VAL A 59 1.03 -4.40 2.85
CA VAL A 59 2.45 -4.47 2.48
C VAL A 59 2.99 -5.80 2.96
N VAL A 60 3.57 -6.57 2.04
CA VAL A 60 4.17 -7.88 2.31
C VAL A 60 5.57 -7.96 1.71
N SER A 61 6.45 -8.78 2.28
CA SER A 61 7.78 -9.02 1.73
C SER A 61 7.98 -10.46 1.29
N LYS A 62 8.72 -10.62 0.19
CA LYS A 62 9.13 -11.90 -0.40
C LYS A 62 10.43 -11.67 -1.18
N ASN A 63 11.40 -12.57 -1.00
CA ASN A 63 12.70 -12.53 -1.69
C ASN A 63 13.39 -11.16 -1.56
N ASP A 64 13.45 -10.62 -0.34
CA ASP A 64 14.11 -9.34 0.00
C ASP A 64 13.50 -8.10 -0.68
N SER A 65 12.34 -8.25 -1.29
CA SER A 65 11.57 -7.18 -1.92
C SER A 65 10.19 -7.07 -1.28
N VAL A 66 9.61 -5.88 -1.33
CA VAL A 66 8.25 -5.61 -0.85
C VAL A 66 7.28 -5.43 -2.02
N GLY A 67 6.05 -5.87 -1.80
CA GLY A 67 4.91 -5.71 -2.71
C GLY A 67 3.63 -5.37 -1.94
N ILE A 68 2.57 -5.06 -2.68
CA ILE A 68 1.22 -4.89 -2.14
C ILE A 68 0.35 -6.02 -2.61
N ILE A 69 -0.41 -6.61 -1.69
CA ILE A 69 -1.46 -7.57 -2.01
C ILE A 69 -2.84 -7.08 -1.58
N ASP A 70 -3.88 -7.61 -2.23
CA ASP A 70 -5.25 -7.51 -1.75
C ASP A 70 -5.62 -8.66 -0.80
N LYS A 71 -6.85 -8.61 -0.26
CA LYS A 71 -7.38 -9.65 0.66
C LYS A 71 -7.56 -11.03 0.02
N LYS A 72 -7.53 -11.13 -1.32
CA LYS A 72 -7.59 -12.38 -2.08
C LYS A 72 -6.19 -12.90 -2.43
N ASN A 73 -5.13 -12.25 -1.93
CA ASN A 73 -3.74 -12.54 -2.22
C ASN A 73 -3.33 -12.23 -3.68
N ASN A 74 -4.08 -11.37 -4.38
CA ASN A 74 -3.64 -10.86 -5.68
C ASN A 74 -2.55 -9.82 -5.46
N VAL A 75 -1.50 -9.88 -6.28
CA VAL A 75 -0.43 -8.88 -6.27
C VAL A 75 -0.91 -7.62 -6.99
N ILE A 76 -1.07 -6.54 -6.24
CA ILE A 76 -1.45 -5.21 -6.76
C ILE A 76 -0.20 -4.43 -7.16
N ILE A 77 0.82 -4.45 -6.31
CA ILE A 77 2.14 -3.88 -6.62
C ILE A 77 3.18 -5.00 -6.54
N PRO A 78 3.95 -5.24 -7.61
CA PRO A 78 4.91 -6.35 -7.67
C PRO A 78 6.04 -6.22 -6.65
N PHE A 79 6.60 -7.37 -6.26
CA PHE A 79 7.76 -7.49 -5.38
C PHE A 79 9.05 -7.02 -6.08
N LYS A 80 9.24 -5.71 -6.19
CA LYS A 80 10.42 -5.12 -6.85
C LYS A 80 11.02 -3.91 -6.13
N TYR A 81 10.43 -3.50 -5.00
CA TYR A 81 10.82 -2.31 -4.27
C TYR A 81 11.46 -2.71 -2.93
N ASN A 82 12.26 -1.83 -2.35
CA ASN A 82 12.82 -2.03 -1.01
C ASN A 82 11.95 -1.42 0.09
N TYR A 83 11.14 -0.43 -0.27
CA TYR A 83 10.21 0.25 0.62
C TYR A 83 8.86 0.46 -0.08
N LEU A 84 7.77 0.23 0.66
CA LEU A 84 6.40 0.52 0.25
C LEU A 84 5.58 0.98 1.46
N GLN A 85 4.81 2.04 1.27
CA GLN A 85 3.88 2.57 2.28
C GLN A 85 2.58 3.02 1.62
N TYR A 86 1.45 2.63 2.20
CA TYR A 86 0.14 3.11 1.76
C TYR A 86 -0.08 4.57 2.17
N LEU A 87 -0.55 5.41 1.24
CA LEU A 87 -0.79 6.84 1.47
C LEU A 87 -2.28 7.22 1.42
N GLY A 88 -3.19 6.26 1.22
CA GLY A 88 -4.60 6.54 0.92
C GLY A 88 -4.83 6.79 -0.57
N ASP A 89 -6.11 6.80 -0.96
CA ASP A 89 -6.56 7.13 -2.32
C ASP A 89 -5.86 6.31 -3.41
N ASP A 90 -5.66 5.02 -3.15
CA ASP A 90 -4.96 4.07 -4.02
C ASP A 90 -3.51 4.46 -4.38
N LYS A 91 -2.88 5.35 -3.60
CA LYS A 91 -1.50 5.81 -3.78
C LYS A 91 -0.56 5.17 -2.77
N PHE A 92 0.66 4.93 -3.23
CA PHE A 92 1.70 4.29 -2.45
C PHE A 92 3.01 5.07 -2.60
N MET A 93 3.70 5.30 -1.49
CA MET A 93 5.11 5.66 -1.52
C MET A 93 5.92 4.40 -1.79
N PHE A 94 6.86 4.46 -2.73
CA PHE A 94 7.78 3.37 -3.01
C PHE A 94 9.22 3.88 -2.97
N GLY A 95 10.18 3.01 -2.66
CA GLY A 95 11.58 3.41 -2.60
C GLY A 95 12.57 2.31 -2.94
N TYR A 96 13.74 2.73 -3.43
CA TYR A 96 14.93 1.90 -3.62
C TYR A 96 15.98 2.27 -2.60
N ARG A 97 16.58 1.27 -1.96
CA ARG A 97 17.64 1.47 -0.97
C ARG A 97 18.86 2.12 -1.64
N THR A 98 19.42 3.17 -1.04
CA THR A 98 20.65 3.80 -1.55
C THR A 98 21.89 3.13 -0.93
N LYS A 99 23.08 3.69 -1.24
CA LYS A 99 24.37 3.24 -0.70
C LYS A 99 24.45 3.36 0.83
N TYR A 100 23.73 4.32 1.43
CA TYR A 100 23.74 4.56 2.87
C TYR A 100 22.55 3.88 3.56
N LEU A 101 22.81 3.30 4.74
CA LEU A 101 21.81 2.55 5.48
C LEU A 101 20.66 3.48 5.91
N GLY A 102 19.42 3.13 5.53
CA GLY A 102 18.21 3.87 5.90
C GLY A 102 17.80 4.95 4.91
N GLU A 103 18.60 5.22 3.88
CA GLU A 103 18.24 6.15 2.82
C GLU A 103 17.55 5.45 1.66
N TYR A 104 16.51 6.08 1.12
CA TYR A 104 15.79 5.60 -0.04
C TYR A 104 15.65 6.72 -1.07
N ASN A 105 15.80 6.36 -2.34
CA ASN A 105 15.25 7.18 -3.42
C ASN A 105 13.77 6.85 -3.53
N MET A 106 12.93 7.78 -3.10
CA MET A 106 11.48 7.60 -2.98
C MET A 106 10.72 8.26 -4.10
N GLY A 107 9.58 7.66 -4.43
CA GLY A 107 8.60 8.12 -5.40
C GLY A 107 7.18 7.75 -4.98
N ILE A 108 6.19 8.18 -5.76
CA ILE A 108 4.77 7.91 -5.56
C ILE A 108 4.21 7.17 -6.78
N ILE A 109 3.46 6.10 -6.54
CA ILE A 109 2.80 5.29 -7.57
C ILE A 109 1.31 5.14 -7.26
N ASP A 110 0.48 5.15 -8.29
CA ASP A 110 -0.94 4.77 -8.21
C ASP A 110 -1.11 3.25 -8.44
N LYS A 111 -2.11 2.61 -7.82
CA LYS A 111 -2.36 1.17 -7.98
C LYS A 111 -2.47 0.73 -9.45
N ASN A 112 -3.01 1.59 -10.32
CA ASN A 112 -3.22 1.28 -11.73
C ASN A 112 -1.96 1.54 -12.59
N SER A 113 -0.88 1.98 -11.94
CA SER A 113 0.46 2.23 -12.49
C SER A 113 0.56 3.22 -13.65
N PRO A 114 0.32 4.51 -13.36
CA PRO A 114 1.28 5.55 -13.66
C PRO A 114 2.17 5.85 -12.44
N ILE A 115 3.47 6.04 -12.67
CA ILE A 115 4.37 6.66 -11.68
C ILE A 115 3.97 8.14 -11.59
N ILE A 116 3.44 8.57 -10.45
CA ILE A 116 3.05 9.98 -10.21
C ILE A 116 4.31 10.80 -9.94
N ILE A 117 5.18 10.29 -9.07
CA ILE A 117 6.46 10.92 -8.73
C ILE A 117 7.55 9.86 -8.89
N PRO A 118 8.56 10.05 -9.76
CA PRO A 118 9.63 9.07 -9.94
C PRO A 118 10.49 8.96 -8.68
N ALA A 119 11.10 7.78 -8.49
CA ALA A 119 11.96 7.50 -7.35
C ALA A 119 13.31 8.20 -7.43
N GLN A 120 13.33 9.49 -7.10
CA GLN A 120 14.53 10.35 -7.14
C GLN A 120 14.63 11.31 -5.95
N PHE A 121 13.78 11.15 -4.94
CA PHE A 121 13.69 12.06 -3.81
C PHE A 121 14.13 11.41 -2.50
N TYR A 122 14.90 12.15 -1.71
CA TYR A 122 15.35 11.73 -0.38
C TYR A 122 14.21 11.70 0.64
N TYR A 123 13.28 12.66 0.53
CA TYR A 123 12.12 12.75 1.40
C TYR A 123 10.88 13.17 0.60
N ILE A 124 9.73 12.59 0.93
CA ILE A 124 8.43 12.95 0.36
C ILE A 124 7.45 13.09 1.52
N GLU A 125 6.76 14.22 1.57
CA GLU A 125 5.77 14.54 2.57
C GLU A 125 4.42 14.82 1.90
N LYS A 126 3.40 14.04 2.27
CA LYS A 126 2.02 14.29 1.82
C LYS A 126 1.49 15.54 2.53
N ARG A 127 1.05 16.54 1.76
CA ARG A 127 0.19 17.64 2.19
C ARG A 127 -1.24 17.39 1.71
N ASN A 128 -2.18 18.24 2.11
CA ASN A 128 -3.59 18.07 1.77
C ASN A 128 -3.83 17.93 0.26
N THR A 129 -3.20 18.77 -0.56
CA THR A 129 -3.44 18.82 -2.01
C THR A 129 -2.19 18.58 -2.86
N PHE A 130 -1.02 18.43 -2.24
CA PHE A 130 0.25 18.25 -2.94
C PHE A 130 1.25 17.39 -2.16
N TYR A 131 2.34 17.01 -2.80
CA TYR A 131 3.50 16.44 -2.15
C TYR A 131 4.62 17.49 -2.08
N LYS A 132 5.21 17.64 -0.90
CA LYS A 132 6.48 18.34 -0.74
C LYS A 132 7.59 17.32 -0.86
N VAL A 133 8.53 17.52 -1.77
CA VAL A 133 9.63 16.59 -2.01
C VAL A 133 10.97 17.25 -1.79
N THR A 134 11.91 16.49 -1.24
CA THR A 134 13.28 16.94 -0.98
C THR A 134 14.20 16.12 -1.87
N LYS A 135 14.88 16.76 -2.83
CA LYS A 135 15.81 16.07 -3.74
C LYS A 135 17.13 15.74 -3.05
N ASN A 136 17.62 16.70 -2.27
CA ASN A 136 18.75 16.60 -1.36
C ASN A 136 18.50 17.60 -0.21
N ILE A 137 19.34 17.59 0.82
CA ILE A 137 19.15 18.41 2.03
C ILE A 137 19.01 19.91 1.71
N GLU A 138 19.57 20.38 0.59
CA GLU A 138 19.56 21.77 0.18
C GLU A 138 18.37 22.17 -0.70
N THR A 139 17.68 21.20 -1.33
CA THR A 139 16.69 21.46 -2.39
C THR A 139 15.32 20.88 -2.04
N ILE A 140 14.35 21.78 -1.92
CA ILE A 140 12.93 21.47 -1.69
C ILE A 140 12.13 21.85 -2.93
N LEU A 141 11.25 20.94 -3.36
CA LEU A 141 10.30 21.14 -4.46
C LEU A 141 8.86 20.86 -3.99
N GLU A 142 7.89 21.50 -4.62
CA GLU A 142 6.46 21.20 -4.48
C GLU A 142 5.93 20.54 -5.75
N THR A 143 4.96 19.64 -5.61
CA THR A 143 4.29 18.96 -6.74
C THR A 143 2.87 19.47 -6.92
N GLY A 144 2.37 19.68 -8.14
CA GLY A 144 0.92 19.90 -8.37
C GLY A 144 0.08 18.61 -8.22
N GLU A 145 -1.25 18.72 -8.37
CA GLU A 145 -2.16 17.55 -8.46
C GLU A 145 -1.78 16.60 -9.62
N SER A 146 -1.14 17.15 -10.66
CA SER A 146 -0.59 16.43 -11.81
C SER A 146 0.80 15.81 -11.58
N GLY A 147 1.43 16.05 -10.42
CA GLY A 147 2.82 15.65 -10.15
C GLY A 147 3.89 16.63 -10.68
N ASP A 148 3.48 17.76 -11.27
CA ASP A 148 4.41 18.75 -11.84
C ASP A 148 5.25 19.44 -10.76
N LEU A 149 6.58 19.44 -10.93
CA LEU A 149 7.53 19.94 -9.93
C LEU A 149 7.79 21.44 -10.07
N ARG A 150 7.81 22.16 -8.95
CA ARG A 150 8.18 23.57 -8.84
C ARG A 150 9.22 23.76 -7.74
N SER A 151 10.30 24.49 -8.03
CA SER A 151 11.36 24.76 -7.06
C SER A 151 10.98 25.85 -6.09
N ILE A 152 11.32 25.66 -4.81
CA ILE A 152 11.17 26.68 -3.78
C ILE A 152 12.55 26.98 -3.21
N LYS A 153 12.88 28.26 -3.13
CA LYS A 153 14.15 28.68 -2.52
C LYS A 153 14.06 28.38 -1.03
N SER A 154 14.91 27.48 -0.56
CA SER A 154 15.18 27.31 0.86
C SER A 154 15.89 28.58 1.36
N LEU A 155 15.13 29.56 1.86
CA LEU A 155 15.70 30.59 2.72
C LEU A 155 16.06 29.89 4.03
N HIS A 156 17.32 29.47 4.15
CA HIS A 156 17.89 29.16 5.44
C HIS A 156 17.81 30.44 6.29
N GLY A 157 16.83 30.50 7.18
CA GLY A 157 16.81 31.46 8.27
C GLY A 157 17.80 30.98 9.33
N ILE A 158 18.86 31.77 9.50
CA ILE A 158 19.75 31.98 10.66
C ILE A 158 19.90 30.81 11.63
#